data_AF-A0A7S0BK41-F1
#
_entry.id   AF-A0A7S0BK41-F1
#
_cell.length_a   1.000
_cell.length_b   1.000
_cell.length_c   1.000
_cell.angle_alpha   90.00
_cell.angle_beta   90.00
_cell.angle_gamma   90.00
#
_symmetry.space_group_name_H-M   'P 1'
#
loop_
_entity.id
_entity.type
_entity.pdbx_description
1 polymer ?
#
loop_
_entity_poly.entity_id
_entity_poly.type
_entity_poly.pdbx_seq_one_letter_code
_entity_poly.pdbx_strand_id
1 'polypeptide(L)'
;QTSGGDELSSFDGIMSGALASYLAASMDLGGLVEKQAGFLSDAFKEELTFLTKASAMAKPGDEELQAMLGVIGGEMGKVAAVTSEAAPRSPLENHLTAVSESIGALGWVAVESKPVPYISDMEQAGEFYLSKVLMQYKK
;
A
#
# COMPACT_ATOMS: atom_id res chain seq x y z
N GLN A 1 -7.81 3.33 -30.04
CA GLN A 1 -8.15 3.97 -28.76
C GLN A 1 -8.91 2.94 -27.94
N THR A 2 -8.71 2.94 -26.61
CA THR A 2 -9.05 1.94 -25.56
C THR A 2 -7.90 0.99 -25.19
N SER A 3 -6.90 1.50 -24.49
CA SER A 3 -6.05 0.70 -23.59
C SER A 3 -6.50 0.85 -22.12
N GLY A 4 -6.94 2.07 -21.72
CA GLY A 4 -7.33 2.45 -20.36
C GLY A 4 -8.30 1.55 -19.57
N GLY A 5 -9.11 0.72 -20.25
CA GLY A 5 -10.04 -0.20 -19.58
C GLY A 5 -9.36 -1.46 -19.03
N ASP A 6 -8.31 -1.93 -19.70
CA ASP A 6 -7.63 -3.17 -19.33
C ASP A 6 -6.68 -2.94 -18.13
N GLU A 7 -6.03 -1.78 -18.03
CA GLU A 7 -5.12 -1.49 -16.90
C GLU A 7 -5.87 -1.29 -15.58
N LEU A 8 -7.02 -0.60 -15.59
CA LEU A 8 -7.87 -0.46 -14.40
C LEU A 8 -8.42 -1.82 -13.96
N SER A 9 -8.83 -2.67 -14.91
CA SER A 9 -9.28 -4.04 -14.60
C SER A 9 -8.17 -4.90 -13.97
N SER A 10 -6.91 -4.66 -14.34
CA SER A 10 -5.76 -5.35 -13.76
C SER A 10 -5.50 -4.89 -12.32
N PHE A 11 -5.64 -3.60 -12.04
CA PHE A 11 -5.54 -3.07 -10.67
C PHE A 11 -6.69 -3.57 -9.78
N ASP A 12 -7.92 -3.61 -10.29
CA ASP A 12 -9.06 -4.25 -9.62
C ASP A 12 -8.78 -5.72 -9.30
N GLY A 13 -8.06 -6.43 -10.17
CA GLY A 13 -7.59 -7.80 -9.95
C GLY A 13 -6.64 -7.92 -8.76
N ILE A 14 -5.74 -6.95 -8.56
CA ILE A 14 -4.85 -6.89 -7.39
C ILE A 14 -5.67 -6.69 -6.11
N MET A 15 -6.63 -5.76 -6.13
CA MET A 15 -7.47 -5.44 -4.98
C MET A 15 -8.37 -6.61 -4.57
N SER A 16 -9.01 -7.26 -5.56
CA SER A 16 -9.90 -8.40 -5.33
C SER A 16 -9.16 -9.73 -5.08
N GLY A 17 -7.88 -9.81 -5.43
CA GLY A 17 -7.03 -10.99 -5.23
C GLY A 17 -6.11 -10.88 -4.02
N ALA A 18 -4.90 -10.35 -4.25
CA ALA A 18 -3.83 -10.33 -3.27
C ALA A 18 -4.17 -9.47 -2.04
N LEU A 19 -4.72 -8.27 -2.27
CA LEU A 19 -5.12 -7.39 -1.16
C LEU A 19 -6.25 -8.03 -0.36
N ALA A 20 -7.32 -8.52 -1.00
CA ALA A 20 -8.41 -9.20 -0.29
C ALA A 20 -7.93 -10.38 0.58
N SER A 21 -6.99 -11.18 0.07
CA SER A 21 -6.37 -12.28 0.82
C SER A 21 -5.58 -11.78 2.03
N TYR A 22 -4.80 -10.71 1.86
CA TYR A 22 -4.09 -10.07 2.96
C TYR A 22 -5.04 -9.49 4.01
N LEU A 23 -6.14 -8.84 3.60
CA LEU A 23 -7.15 -8.31 4.50
C LEU A 23 -7.82 -9.42 5.34
N ALA A 24 -8.16 -10.54 4.71
CA ALA A 24 -8.73 -11.70 5.41
C ALA A 24 -7.76 -12.25 6.46
N ALA A 25 -6.48 -12.46 6.10
CA ALA A 25 -5.47 -12.92 7.06
C ALA A 25 -5.22 -11.90 8.19
N SER A 26 -5.30 -10.61 7.89
CA SER A 26 -5.14 -9.54 8.88
C SER A 26 -6.30 -9.50 9.87
N MET A 27 -7.52 -9.77 9.40
CA MET A 27 -8.72 -9.91 10.23
C MET A 27 -8.62 -11.11 11.17
N ASP A 28 -8.06 -12.25 10.70
CA ASP A 28 -7.83 -13.42 11.57
C ASP A 28 -6.83 -13.12 12.71
N LEU A 29 -5.86 -12.24 12.47
CA LEU A 29 -4.91 -11.77 13.49
C LEU A 29 -5.53 -10.70 14.42
N GLY A 30 -6.42 -9.86 13.89
CA GLY A 30 -7.13 -8.82 14.61
C GLY A 30 -6.27 -7.66 15.11
N GLY A 31 -6.87 -6.79 15.91
CA GLY A 31 -6.17 -5.72 16.64
C GLY A 31 -5.49 -4.71 15.74
N LEU A 32 -4.22 -4.37 16.05
CA LEU A 32 -3.48 -3.37 15.27
C LEU A 32 -3.17 -3.83 13.83
N VAL A 33 -3.05 -5.14 13.59
CA VAL A 33 -2.79 -5.66 12.25
C VAL A 33 -4.02 -5.48 11.36
N GLU A 34 -5.20 -5.85 11.85
CA GLU A 34 -6.47 -5.58 11.18
C GLU A 34 -6.68 -4.08 10.94
N LYS A 35 -6.39 -3.23 11.94
CA LYS A 35 -6.48 -1.77 11.81
C LYS A 35 -5.58 -1.24 10.69
N GLN A 36 -4.31 -1.64 10.68
CA GLN A 36 -3.35 -1.22 9.66
C GLN A 36 -3.78 -1.69 8.27
N ALA A 37 -4.28 -2.92 8.17
CA ALA A 37 -4.80 -3.49 6.93
C ALA A 37 -6.01 -2.71 6.40
N GLY A 38 -6.89 -2.23 7.29
CA GLY A 38 -7.99 -1.33 6.93
C GLY A 38 -7.50 -0.06 6.25
N PHE A 39 -6.53 0.64 6.85
CA PHE A 39 -5.94 1.83 6.22
C PHE A 39 -5.20 1.50 4.92
N LEU A 40 -4.56 0.33 4.82
CA LEU A 40 -3.95 -0.10 3.57
C LEU A 40 -5.01 -0.27 2.47
N SER A 41 -6.15 -0.88 2.79
CA SER A 41 -7.27 -0.99 1.85
C SER A 41 -7.75 0.37 1.37
N ASP A 42 -7.85 1.35 2.27
CA ASP A 42 -8.26 2.71 1.91
C ASP A 42 -7.22 3.40 1.02
N ALA A 43 -5.92 3.22 1.27
CA ALA A 43 -4.86 3.72 0.40
C ALA A 43 -4.95 3.15 -1.03
N PHE A 44 -5.19 1.83 -1.19
CA PHE A 44 -5.41 1.22 -2.50
C PHE A 44 -6.67 1.74 -3.21
N LYS A 45 -7.76 2.03 -2.48
CA LYS A 45 -8.98 2.63 -3.06
C LYS A 45 -8.73 4.05 -3.56
N GLU A 46 -7.96 4.84 -2.82
CA GLU A 46 -7.58 6.19 -3.24
C GLU A 46 -6.62 6.16 -4.44
N GLU A 47 -5.70 5.20 -4.49
CA GLU A 47 -4.86 4.97 -5.67
C GLU A 47 -5.67 4.56 -6.89
N LEU A 48 -6.66 3.65 -6.76
CA LEU A 48 -7.58 3.33 -7.86
C LEU A 48 -8.37 4.56 -8.31
N THR A 49 -8.83 5.38 -7.38
CA THR A 49 -9.54 6.63 -7.67
C THR A 49 -8.64 7.60 -8.45
N PHE A 50 -7.37 7.72 -8.06
CA PHE A 50 -6.36 8.48 -8.78
C PHE A 50 -6.16 7.95 -10.20
N LEU A 51 -5.91 6.65 -10.36
CA LEU A 51 -5.67 6.01 -11.66
C LEU A 51 -6.88 6.17 -12.59
N THR A 52 -8.09 6.03 -12.06
CA THR A 52 -9.33 6.23 -12.81
C THR A 52 -9.43 7.64 -13.35
N LYS A 53 -9.20 8.66 -12.50
CA LYS A 53 -9.19 10.07 -12.92
C LYS A 53 -8.10 10.32 -13.96
N ALA A 54 -6.86 9.89 -13.68
CA ALA A 54 -5.71 10.07 -14.55
C ALA A 54 -5.93 9.44 -15.94
N SER A 55 -6.62 8.30 -16.03
CA SER A 55 -6.95 7.65 -17.31
C SER A 55 -7.91 8.45 -18.20
N ALA A 56 -8.68 9.37 -17.60
CA ALA A 56 -9.73 10.12 -18.26
C ALA A 56 -9.42 11.62 -18.41
N MET A 57 -8.23 12.06 -18.02
CA MET A 57 -7.82 13.47 -18.07
C MET A 57 -6.44 13.66 -18.69
N ALA A 58 -6.18 14.85 -19.24
CA ALA A 58 -4.81 15.27 -19.51
C ALA A 58 -4.07 15.49 -18.18
N LYS A 59 -2.73 15.42 -18.21
CA LYS A 59 -1.91 15.69 -17.01
C LYS A 59 -2.33 17.04 -16.41
N PRO A 60 -2.81 17.06 -15.15
CA PRO A 60 -3.22 18.30 -14.51
C PRO A 60 -2.01 19.20 -14.24
N GLY A 61 -2.28 20.46 -13.87
CA GLY A 61 -1.23 21.35 -13.38
C GLY A 61 -0.61 20.83 -12.08
N ASP A 62 0.62 21.25 -11.78
CA ASP A 62 1.40 20.72 -10.65
C ASP A 62 0.67 20.82 -9.30
N GLU A 63 -0.05 21.92 -9.04
CA GLU A 63 -0.80 22.10 -7.79
C GLU A 63 -1.93 21.09 -7.64
N GLU A 64 -2.70 20.84 -8.70
CA GLU A 64 -3.77 19.85 -8.71
C GLU A 64 -3.20 18.43 -8.60
N LEU A 65 -2.10 18.14 -9.31
CA LEU A 65 -1.41 16.86 -9.20
C LEU A 65 -0.92 16.60 -7.76
N GLN A 66 -0.32 17.60 -7.12
CA GLN A 66 0.12 17.48 -5.72
C GLN A 66 -1.05 17.29 -4.76
N ALA A 67 -2.19 17.96 -4.98
CA ALA A 67 -3.40 17.75 -4.19
C ALA A 67 -3.93 16.31 -4.34
N MET A 68 -3.94 15.77 -5.55
CA MET A 68 -4.35 14.38 -5.81
C MET A 68 -3.41 13.37 -5.14
N LEU A 69 -2.09 13.56 -5.29
CA LEU A 69 -1.08 12.70 -4.64
C LEU A 69 -1.13 12.80 -3.10
N GLY A 70 -1.48 13.97 -2.58
CA GLY A 70 -1.62 14.21 -1.14
C GLY A 70 -2.71 13.36 -0.49
N VAL A 71 -3.77 13.00 -1.22
CA VAL A 71 -4.82 12.10 -0.72
C VAL A 71 -4.26 10.70 -0.46
N ILE A 72 -3.53 10.14 -1.43
CA ILE A 72 -2.87 8.82 -1.29
C ILE A 72 -1.83 8.90 -0.15
N GLY A 73 -1.00 9.94 -0.14
CA GLY A 73 0.01 10.15 0.89
C GLY A 73 -0.59 10.25 2.31
N GLY A 74 -1.77 10.84 2.44
CA GLY A 74 -2.52 10.88 3.70
C GLY A 74 -2.88 9.49 4.23
N GLU A 75 -3.40 8.61 3.37
CA GLU A 75 -3.72 7.23 3.75
C GLU A 75 -2.46 6.40 4.04
N MET A 76 -1.41 6.55 3.23
CA MET A 76 -0.09 5.94 3.49
C MET A 76 0.44 6.35 4.88
N GLY A 77 0.27 7.62 5.26
CA GLY A 77 0.65 8.12 6.58
C GLY A 77 -0.12 7.46 7.72
N LYS A 78 -1.42 7.17 7.54
CA LYS A 78 -2.21 6.44 8.55
C LYS A 78 -1.72 5.01 8.71
N VAL A 79 -1.40 4.31 7.62
CA VAL A 79 -0.80 2.96 7.65
C VAL A 79 0.50 2.96 8.45
N ALA A 80 1.39 3.91 8.15
CA ALA A 80 2.67 4.04 8.84
C ALA A 80 2.51 4.35 10.35
N ALA A 81 1.52 5.17 10.70
CA ALA A 81 1.28 5.58 12.08
C ALA A 81 0.88 4.41 13.01
N VAL A 82 0.21 3.37 12.49
CA VAL A 82 -0.25 2.24 13.32
C VAL A 82 0.89 1.50 14.00
N THR A 83 2.08 1.42 13.38
CA THR A 83 3.25 0.77 13.99
C THR A 83 3.63 1.40 15.33
N SER A 84 3.47 2.72 15.46
CA SER A 84 3.79 3.44 16.71
C SER A 84 2.84 3.12 17.87
N GLU A 85 1.68 2.53 17.59
CA GLU A 85 0.72 2.09 18.61
C GLU A 85 1.08 0.73 19.23
N ALA A 86 2.04 0.01 18.63
CA ALA A 86 2.45 -1.30 19.12
C ALA A 86 3.14 -1.20 20.49
N ALA A 87 2.74 -2.07 21.41
CA ALA A 87 3.44 -2.20 22.68
C ALA A 87 4.89 -2.64 22.45
N PRO A 88 5.86 -2.16 23.26
CA PRO A 88 7.25 -2.60 23.17
C PRO A 88 7.34 -4.13 23.21
N ARG A 89 8.08 -4.74 22.27
CA ARG A 89 8.27 -6.20 22.14
C ARG A 89 6.99 -6.97 21.78
N SER A 90 5.99 -6.31 21.18
CA SER A 90 4.82 -6.99 20.65
C SER A 90 5.25 -8.08 19.65
N PRO A 91 4.68 -9.30 19.72
CA PRO A 91 4.97 -10.36 18.74
C PRO A 91 4.47 -10.00 17.32
N LEU A 92 3.69 -8.93 17.19
CA LEU A 92 3.18 -8.40 15.93
C LEU A 92 3.96 -7.18 15.42
N GLU A 93 4.96 -6.68 16.16
CA GLU A 93 5.74 -5.50 15.77
C GLU A 93 6.36 -5.67 14.37
N ASN A 94 6.98 -6.82 14.09
CA ASN A 94 7.54 -7.09 12.76
C ASN A 94 6.48 -7.15 11.65
N HIS A 95 5.22 -7.53 11.94
CA HIS A 95 4.16 -7.49 10.94
C HIS A 95 3.83 -6.04 10.59
N LEU A 96 3.63 -5.21 11.62
CA LEU A 96 3.29 -3.80 11.45
C LEU A 96 4.41 -3.02 10.77
N THR A 97 5.67 -3.30 11.14
CA THR A 97 6.84 -2.65 10.54
C THR A 97 7.05 -3.07 9.10
N ALA A 98 6.84 -4.35 8.74
CA ALA A 98 6.96 -4.80 7.35
C ALA A 98 6.06 -3.98 6.40
N VAL A 99 4.81 -3.76 6.80
CA VAL A 99 3.85 -2.98 6.01
C VAL A 99 4.21 -1.51 5.98
N SER A 100 4.59 -0.92 7.11
CA SER A 100 4.95 0.51 7.19
C SER A 100 6.23 0.85 6.42
N GLU A 101 7.21 -0.05 6.34
CA GLU A 101 8.41 0.16 5.52
C GLU A 101 8.12 -0.03 4.02
N SER A 102 7.11 -0.84 3.68
CA SER A 102 6.73 -1.11 2.29
C SER A 102 5.71 -0.13 1.71
N ILE A 103 4.94 0.58 2.55
CA ILE A 103 3.80 1.39 2.13
C ILE A 103 4.17 2.46 1.10
N GLY A 104 5.43 2.91 1.11
CA GLY A 104 6.01 3.80 0.11
C GLY A 104 5.77 3.33 -1.33
N ALA A 105 5.58 2.03 -1.57
CA ALA A 105 5.32 1.48 -2.90
C ALA A 105 4.16 2.17 -3.63
N LEU A 106 3.09 2.58 -2.92
CA LEU A 106 1.94 3.30 -3.51
C LEU A 106 2.30 4.71 -4.00
N GLY A 107 3.48 5.23 -3.65
CA GLY A 107 4.01 6.48 -4.16
C GLY A 107 4.50 6.41 -5.62
N TRP A 108 4.49 5.23 -6.25
CA TRP A 108 5.01 5.04 -7.61
C TRP A 108 4.31 5.92 -8.65
N VAL A 109 3.04 6.28 -8.42
CA VAL A 109 2.26 7.17 -9.29
C VAL A 109 2.86 8.58 -9.43
N ALA A 110 3.75 8.97 -8.53
CA ALA A 110 4.51 10.22 -8.60
C ALA A 110 5.89 10.08 -9.28
N VAL A 111 6.30 8.86 -9.68
CA VAL A 111 7.64 8.56 -10.19
C VAL A 111 7.64 8.48 -11.72
N GLU A 112 8.17 9.52 -12.38
CA GLU A 112 8.10 9.63 -13.85
C GLU A 112 9.06 8.69 -14.61
N SER A 113 10.23 8.38 -14.06
CA SER A 113 11.31 7.74 -14.84
C SER A 113 11.46 6.24 -14.61
N LYS A 114 11.30 5.78 -13.37
CA LYS A 114 11.61 4.39 -12.95
C LYS A 114 10.63 3.89 -11.87
N PRO A 115 9.31 3.84 -12.15
CA PRO A 115 8.32 3.42 -11.16
C PRO A 115 8.50 1.96 -10.70
N VAL A 116 8.87 1.04 -11.62
CA VAL A 116 9.06 -0.38 -11.26
C VAL A 116 10.26 -0.58 -10.31
N PRO A 117 11.47 -0.07 -10.60
CA PRO A 117 12.57 -0.10 -9.64
C PRO A 117 12.23 0.54 -8.30
N TYR A 118 11.49 1.66 -8.29
CA TYR A 118 11.03 2.30 -7.05
C TYR A 118 10.16 1.35 -6.22
N ILE A 119 9.18 0.67 -6.83
CA ILE A 119 8.34 -0.31 -6.14
C ILE A 119 9.19 -1.43 -5.53
N SER A 120 10.15 -1.95 -6.30
CA SER A 120 11.06 -3.01 -5.84
C SER A 120 11.94 -2.58 -4.66
N ASP A 121 12.36 -1.32 -4.60
CA ASP A 121 13.12 -0.79 -3.46
C ASP A 121 12.25 -0.70 -2.20
N MET A 122 10.97 -0.29 -2.35
CA MET A 122 10.02 -0.23 -1.24
C MET A 122 9.65 -1.63 -0.73
N GLU A 123 9.44 -2.60 -1.62
CA GLU A 123 9.22 -4.00 -1.27
C GLU A 123 10.38 -4.58 -0.44
N GLN A 124 11.63 -4.33 -0.88
CA GLN A 124 12.83 -4.79 -0.18
C GLN A 124 12.96 -4.22 1.24
N ALA A 125 12.43 -3.02 1.50
CA ALA A 125 12.46 -2.42 2.83
C ALA A 125 11.63 -3.23 3.85
N GLY A 126 10.48 -3.77 3.43
CA GLY A 126 9.64 -4.63 4.27
C GLY A 126 10.12 -6.08 4.38
N GLU A 127 10.82 -6.59 3.36
CA GLU A 127 11.22 -8.00 3.25
C GLU A 127 12.04 -8.49 4.46
N PHE A 128 12.89 -7.61 5.00
CA PHE A 128 13.66 -7.91 6.21
C PHE A 128 12.77 -8.27 7.41
N TYR A 129 11.65 -7.58 7.58
CA TYR A 129 10.71 -7.80 8.67
C TYR A 129 9.80 -9.00 8.38
N LEU A 130 9.40 -9.20 7.12
CA LEU A 130 8.67 -10.42 6.71
C LEU A 130 9.49 -11.68 6.97
N SER A 131 10.79 -11.65 6.67
CA SER A 131 11.72 -12.74 6.99
C SER A 131 11.75 -13.05 8.50
N LYS A 132 11.70 -12.04 9.37
CA LYS A 132 11.60 -12.24 10.83
C LYS A 132 10.28 -12.87 11.25
N VAL A 133 9.17 -12.43 10.65
CA VAL A 133 7.85 -13.06 10.88
C VAL A 133 7.91 -14.53 10.49
N LEU A 134 8.41 -14.86 9.29
CA LEU A 134 8.55 -16.23 8.85
C LEU A 134 9.43 -17.06 9.80
N MET A 135 10.56 -16.53 10.26
CA MET A 135 11.41 -17.25 11.23
C MET A 135 10.71 -17.46 12.58
N GLN A 136 9.90 -16.51 13.03
CA GLN A 136 9.20 -16.58 14.32
C GLN A 136 8.04 -17.60 14.31
N TYR A 137 7.38 -17.78 13.18
CA TYR A 137 6.17 -18.61 13.06
C TYR A 137 6.34 -19.86 12.17
N LYS A 138 7.49 -20.05 11.51
CA LYS A 138 7.85 -21.34 10.91
C LYS A 138 8.01 -22.38 12.02
N LYS A 139 7.22 -23.44 11.94
CA LYS A 139 7.48 -24.69 12.67
C LYS A 139 8.50 -25.53 11.92
#